data_AF-A0A1S7TSS2-F1
#
_entry.id   AF-A0A1S7TSS2-F1
#
_cell.length_a   1.000
_cell.length_b   1.000
_cell.length_c   1.000
_cell.angle_alpha   90.00
_cell.angle_beta   90.00
_cell.angle_gamma   90.00
#
_symmetry.space_group_name_H-M   'P 1'
#
loop_
_entity.id
_entity.type
_entity.pdbx_description
1 polymer ?
#
loop_
_entity_poly.entity_id
_entity_poly.type
_entity_poly.pdbx_seq_one_letter_code
_entity_poly.pdbx_strand_id
1 'polypeptide(L)' 'MAKPLVSAGMVAKTLDVTPQAARRIVLELGLREMTGRGRFRAWGVV' A
#
# COMPACT_ATOMS: atom_id res chain seq x y z
N MET A 1 -9.48 -2.63 -17.43
CA MET A 1 -8.16 -2.89 -16.81
C MET A 1 -8.35 -2.85 -15.31
N ALA A 2 -8.07 -3.94 -14.58
CA ALA A 2 -8.19 -3.93 -13.12
C ALA A 2 -7.26 -2.84 -12.57
N LYS A 3 -7.75 -1.98 -11.67
CA LYS A 3 -6.91 -1.06 -10.88
C LYS A 3 -6.52 -1.84 -9.63
N PRO A 4 -5.36 -2.52 -9.58
CA PRO A 4 -5.02 -3.35 -8.43
C PRO A 4 -4.85 -2.43 -7.22
N LEU A 5 -5.67 -2.68 -6.21
CA LEU A 5 -5.62 -1.96 -4.94
C LEU A 5 -4.67 -2.70 -4.00
N VAL A 6 -3.55 -2.08 -3.65
CA VAL A 6 -2.55 -2.63 -2.73
C VAL A 6 -2.70 -1.95 -1.37
N SER A 7 -2.72 -2.72 -0.29
CA SER A 7 -2.75 -2.17 1.08
C SER A 7 -1.44 -2.46 1.81
N ALA A 8 -1.14 -1.71 2.87
CA ALA A 8 0.08 -1.90 3.65
C ALA A 8 0.09 -3.27 4.33
N GLY A 9 -1.09 -3.79 4.71
CA GLY A 9 -1.23 -5.13 5.27
C GLY A 9 -0.95 -6.23 4.24
N MET A 10 -1.31 -6.02 2.97
CA MET A 10 -0.96 -6.94 1.89
C MET A 10 0.56 -7.00 1.71
N VAL A 11 1.23 -5.84 1.64
CA VAL A 11 2.69 -5.77 1.52
C VAL A 11 3.39 -6.38 2.73
N ALA A 12 2.94 -6.07 3.94
CA ALA A 12 3.50 -6.63 5.18
C ALA A 12 3.44 -8.16 5.18
N LYS A 13 2.30 -8.74 4.77
CA LYS A 13 2.12 -10.20 4.70
C LYS A 13 2.95 -10.84 3.59
N THR A 14 3.03 -10.22 2.42
CA THR A 14 3.75 -10.78 1.26
C THR A 14 5.25 -10.77 1.45
N LEU A 15 5.79 -9.72 2.08
CA LEU A 15 7.24 -9.56 2.27
C LEU A 15 7.71 -10.00 3.67
N ASP A 16 6.79 -10.46 4.52
CA ASP A 16 7.03 -10.80 5.93
C ASP A 16 7.77 -9.70 6.70
N VAL A 17 7.28 -8.46 6.56
CA VAL A 17 7.86 -7.28 7.19
C VAL A 17 6.86 -6.62 8.14
N THR A 18 7.37 -5.77 9.03
CA THR A 18 6.50 -5.00 9.91
C THR A 18 5.58 -4.05 9.11
N PRO A 19 4.37 -3.73 9.63
CA PRO A 19 3.48 -2.78 8.98
C PRO A 19 4.11 -1.41 8.73
N GLN A 20 5.07 -1.00 9.55
CA GLN A 20 5.80 0.26 9.39
C GLN A 20 6.78 0.19 8.20
N ALA A 21 7.52 -0.92 8.06
CA ALA A 21 8.38 -1.15 6.91
C ALA A 21 7.56 -1.22 5.61
N ALA A 22 6.43 -1.94 5.63
CA ALA A 22 5.51 -2.00 4.50
C ALA A 22 4.98 -0.62 4.06
N ARG A 23 4.65 0.26 5.01
CA ARG A 23 4.24 1.64 4.71
C ARG A 23 5.36 2.45 4.05
N ARG A 24 6.60 2.29 4.51
CA ARG A 24 7.77 2.98 3.93
C ARG A 24 8.00 2.54 2.49
N ILE A 25 7.97 1.23 2.22
CA ILE A 25 8.09 0.67 0.87
C ILE A 25 7.03 1.25 -0.07
N VAL A 26 5.77 1.27 0.37
CA VAL A 26 4.67 1.79 -0.47
C VAL A 26 4.82 3.29 -0.76
N LEU A 27 5.33 4.08 0.20
CA LEU A 27 5.62 5.50 -0.02
C LEU A 27 6.78 5.70 -1.00
N GLU A 28 7.84 4.90 -0.91
CA GLU A 28 8.99 4.95 -1.82
C GLU A 28 8.61 4.56 -3.26
N LEU A 29 7.62 3.68 -3.42
CA LEU A 29 7.06 3.30 -4.74
C LEU A 29 6.17 4.38 -5.37
N GLY A 30 5.92 5.52 -4.70
CA GLY A 30 5.16 6.64 -5.25
C GLY A 30 3.70 6.31 -5.59
N LEU A 31 3.13 5.25 -5.00
CA LEU A 31 1.77 4.82 -5.32
C LEU A 31 0.76 5.86 -4.87
N ARG A 32 -0.25 6.14 -5.71
CA ARG A 32 -1.27 7.15 -5.42
C ARG A 32 -2.31 6.60 -4.46
N GLU A 33 -2.55 7.33 -3.37
CA GLU A 33 -3.62 7.00 -2.41
C GLU A 33 -4.99 7.08 -3.10
N MET A 34 -5.75 5.99 -3.07
CA MET A 34 -7.05 5.91 -3.73
C MET A 34 -8.24 5.95 -2.75
N THR A 35 -8.04 5.59 -1.48
CA THR A 35 -9.17 5.34 -0.57
C THR A 35 -9.67 6.56 0.21
N GLY A 36 -8.90 7.65 0.31
CA GLY A 36 -9.32 8.90 0.97
C GLY A 36 -9.72 8.77 2.46
N ARG A 37 -9.41 7.63 3.10
CA ARG A 37 -9.93 7.25 4.44
C ARG A 37 -8.91 7.40 5.58
N GLY A 38 -7.87 8.21 5.40
CA GLY A 38 -6.89 8.48 6.44
C GLY A 38 -6.01 7.27 6.78
N ARG A 39 -6.20 6.66 7.97
CA ARG A 39 -5.30 5.61 8.53
C ARG A 39 -5.31 4.26 7.77
N PHE A 40 -6.31 4.04 6.91
CA PHE A 40 -6.44 2.85 6.06
C PHE A 40 -6.18 3.23 4.61
N ARG A 41 -4.90 3.43 4.29
CA ARG A 41 -4.47 3.74 2.93
C ARG A 41 -4.41 2.46 2.12
N ALA A 42 -5.10 2.47 0.99
CA ALA A 42 -4.84 1.55 -0.08
C ALA A 42 -4.54 2.37 -1.34
N TRP A 43 -3.56 1.90 -2.08
CA TRP A 43 -2.95 2.62 -3.18
C TRP A 43 -3.15 1.85 -4.47
N GLY A 44 -3.31 2.55 -5.57
CA GLY A 44 -3.36 1.90 -6.88
C GLY A 44 -1.98 1.85 -7.50
N VAL A 45 -1.70 0.73 -8.17
CA VAL A 45 -0.62 0.63 -9.15
C VAL A 45 -1.16 1.11 -10.49
N VAL A 46 -0.42 2.02 -11.15
CA VAL A 46 -0.68 2.44 -12.54
C VAL A 46 -0.05 1.43 -13.49
#